data_AF-A0A3D0LBY7-F1
#
_entry.id   AF-A0A3D0LBY7-F1
#
_cell.length_a   1.000
_cell.length_b   1.000
_cell.length_c   1.000
_cell.angle_alpha   90.00
_cell.angle_beta   90.00
_cell.angle_gamma   90.00
#
_symmetry.space_group_name_H-M   'P 1'
#
loop_
_entity.id
_entity.type
_entity.pdbx_description
1 polymer ?
#
loop_
_entity_poly.entity_id
_entity_poly.type
_entity_poly.pdbx_seq_one_letter_code
_entity_poly.pdbx_strand_id
1 'polypeptide(L)' 'MDTAAREKLLKVLKGELKYTSTNLAFNMLISKMQKKIKEDPANEEMCMKEMDEFLTKYPIVAKVDLANIAAL' A
#
# COMPACT_ATOMS: atom_id res chain seq x y z
N MET A 1 -7.34 -2.11 -9.40
CA MET A 1 -7.45 -1.23 -8.23
C MET A 1 -8.16 0.05 -8.65
N ASP A 2 -8.97 0.67 -7.80
CA ASP A 2 -9.54 1.99 -8.05
C ASP A 2 -8.42 3.05 -8.11
N THR A 3 -8.48 4.02 -9.03
CA THR A 3 -7.43 5.02 -9.25
C THR A 3 -7.18 5.87 -8.00
N ALA A 4 -8.23 6.23 -7.25
CA ALA A 4 -8.12 7.04 -6.04
C ALA A 4 -7.48 6.24 -4.89
N ALA A 5 -7.81 4.94 -4.78
CA ALA A 5 -7.18 4.05 -3.81
C ALA A 5 -5.69 3.87 -4.11
N ARG A 6 -5.31 3.75 -5.38
CA ARG A 6 -3.91 3.62 -5.82
C ARG A 6 -3.08 4.86 -5.46
N GLU A 7 -3.60 6.06 -5.72
CA GLU A 7 -2.91 7.32 -5.37
C GLU A 7 -2.73 7.48 -3.85
N LYS A 8 -3.77 7.22 -3.06
CA LYS A 8 -3.69 7.31 -1.60
C LYS A 8 -2.76 6.26 -1.02
N LEU A 9 -2.76 5.05 -1.57
CA LEU A 9 -1.81 4.01 -1.19
C LEU A 9 -0.37 4.45 -1.46
N LEU A 10 -0.09 5.03 -2.63
CA LEU A 10 1.24 5.55 -2.94
C LEU A 10 1.68 6.61 -1.92
N LYS A 11 0.79 7.54 -1.54
CA LYS A 11 1.07 8.52 -0.48
C LYS A 11 1.34 7.88 0.89
N VAL A 12 0.63 6.79 1.21
CA VAL A 12 0.93 5.98 2.40
C VAL A 12 2.34 5.39 2.30
N LEU A 13 2.72 4.85 1.15
CA LEU A 13 4.04 4.28 0.93
C LEU A 13 5.17 5.33 0.95
N LYS A 14 4.88 6.58 0.57
CA LYS A 14 5.81 7.72 0.71
C LYS A 14 5.91 8.26 2.14
N GLY A 15 5.02 7.82 3.03
CA GLY A 15 4.90 8.34 4.39
C GLY A 15 4.20 9.70 4.48
N GLU A 16 3.58 10.16 3.40
CA GLU A 16 2.77 11.40 3.37
C GLU A 16 1.41 11.21 4.05
N LEU A 17 0.86 9.99 3.99
CA LEU A 17 -0.36 9.59 4.69
C LEU A 17 -0.05 8.48 5.70
N LYS A 18 -0.67 8.57 6.89
CA LYS A 18 -0.61 7.50 7.87
C LYS A 18 -1.81 6.58 7.69
N TYR A 19 -1.53 5.32 7.43
CA TYR A 19 -2.53 4.25 7.41
C TYR A 19 -2.05 3.08 8.24
N THR A 20 -2.95 2.44 8.97
CA THR A 20 -2.67 1.22 9.71
C THR A 20 -3.83 0.26 9.50
N SER A 21 -3.50 -0.88 8.92
CA SER A 21 -4.43 -1.99 8.72
C SER A 21 -4.65 -2.75 10.02
N THR A 22 -5.78 -3.43 10.13
CA THR A 22 -5.96 -4.48 11.13
C THR A 22 -5.24 -5.79 10.75
N ASN A 23 -4.83 -5.92 9.48
CA ASN A 23 -4.06 -7.05 8.98
C ASN A 23 -2.55 -6.83 9.19
N LEU A 24 -1.95 -7.65 10.06
CA LEU A 24 -0.52 -7.58 10.36
C LEU A 24 0.37 -7.76 9.13
N ALA A 25 0.06 -8.70 8.25
CA ALA A 25 0.86 -8.95 7.05
C ALA A 25 0.85 -7.75 6.10
N PHE A 26 -0.30 -7.06 5.99
CA PHE A 26 -0.39 -5.84 5.19
C PHE A 26 0.39 -4.68 5.80
N ASN A 27 0.35 -4.50 7.14
CA ASN A 27 1.18 -3.51 7.83
C ASN A 27 2.68 -3.76 7.64
N MET A 28 3.11 -5.01 7.72
CA MET A 28 4.50 -5.39 7.46
C MET A 28 4.90 -5.07 6.03
N LEU A 29 4.03 -5.35 5.06
CA LEU A 29 4.27 -5.05 3.65
C LEU A 29 4.40 -3.53 3.42
N ILE A 30 3.48 -2.73 3.96
CA ILE A 30 3.55 -1.26 3.90
C ILE A 30 4.87 -0.76 4.49
N SER A 31 5.23 -1.23 5.68
CA SER A 31 6.48 -0.81 6.36
C SER A 31 7.72 -1.18 5.53
N LYS A 32 7.72 -2.36 4.90
CA LYS A 32 8.80 -2.80 4.00
C LYS A 32 8.89 -1.91 2.76
N MET A 33 7.76 -1.58 2.13
CA MET A 33 7.72 -0.71 0.95
C MET A 33 8.11 0.72 1.26
N GLN A 34 7.64 1.27 2.39
CA GLN A 34 8.05 2.58 2.89
C GLN A 34 9.57 2.66 3.07
N LYS A 35 10.18 1.62 3.66
CA LYS A 35 11.63 1.54 3.80
C LYS A 35 12.34 1.49 2.44
N LYS A 36 11.87 0.66 1.50
CA LYS A 36 12.44 0.56 0.14
C LYS A 36 12.38 1.89 -0.61
N ILE A 37 11.23 2.58 -0.59
CA ILE A 37 11.06 3.87 -1.26
C ILE A 37 11.92 4.96 -0.61
N LYS A 38 12.06 4.92 0.71
CA LYS A 38 12.92 5.85 1.44
C LYS A 38 14.40 5.66 1.10
N GLU A 39 14.83 4.41 0.91
CA GLU A 39 16.21 4.07 0.52
C GLU A 39 16.47 4.39 -0.96
N ASP A 40 15.50 4.15 -1.82
CA ASP A 40 15.58 4.42 -3.25
C ASP A 40 14.18 4.78 -3.82
N PRO A 41 13.92 6.07 -4.05
CA PRO A 41 12.66 6.57 -4.62
C PRO A 41 12.35 6.04 -6.02
N ALA A 42 13.34 5.54 -6.78
CA ALA A 42 13.09 4.95 -8.10
C ALA A 42 12.31 3.62 -8.00
N ASN A 43 12.25 2.99 -6.82
CA ASN A 43 11.54 1.74 -6.60
C ASN A 43 10.03 1.91 -6.35
N GLU A 44 9.48 3.12 -6.42
CA GLU A 44 8.04 3.37 -6.20
C GLU A 44 7.14 2.45 -7.03
N GLU A 45 7.39 2.35 -8.34
CA GLU A 45 6.57 1.53 -9.24
C GLU A 45 6.72 0.03 -8.96
N MET A 46 7.91 -0.42 -8.56
CA MET A 46 8.12 -1.81 -8.12
C MET A 46 7.36 -2.11 -6.83
N CYS A 47 7.40 -1.20 -5.86
CA CYS A 47 6.68 -1.34 -4.60
C CYS A 47 5.17 -1.38 -4.83
N MET A 48 4.65 -0.56 -5.75
CA MET A 48 3.24 -0.60 -6.13
C MET A 48 2.85 -1.93 -6.79
N LYS A 49 3.70 -2.50 -7.66
CA LYS A 49 3.46 -3.83 -8.22
C LYS A 49 3.42 -4.93 -7.15
N GLU A 50 4.38 -4.92 -6.20
CA GLU A 50 4.37 -5.88 -5.09
C GLU A 50 3.09 -5.76 -4.23
N MET A 51 2.59 -4.53 -4.02
CA MET A 51 1.32 -4.29 -3.34
C MET A 51 0.14 -4.85 -4.13
N ASP A 52 0.08 -4.59 -5.44
CA ASP A 52 -0.98 -5.11 -6.32
C ASP A 52 -1.00 -6.64 -6.34
N GLU A 53 0.16 -7.30 -6.39
CA GLU A 53 0.29 -8.76 -6.34
C GLU A 53 -0.21 -9.32 -4.99
N PHE A 54 0.17 -8.69 -3.88
CA PHE A 54 -0.31 -9.10 -2.56
C PHE A 54 -1.83 -8.98 -2.44
N LEU A 55 -2.39 -7.86 -2.89
CA LEU A 55 -3.82 -7.59 -2.82
C LEU A 55 -4.62 -8.50 -3.77
N THR A 56 -4.03 -8.87 -4.90
CA THR A 56 -4.61 -9.89 -5.81
C THR A 56 -4.66 -11.26 -5.14
N LYS A 57 -3.61 -11.63 -4.39
CA LYS A 57 -3.54 -12.90 -3.65
C LYS A 57 -4.45 -12.93 -2.43
N TYR A 58 -4.70 -11.78 -1.81
CA TYR A 58 -5.53 -11.63 -0.61
C TYR A 58 -6.70 -10.67 -0.85
N PRO A 59 -7.75 -11.11 -1.58
CA PRO A 59 -8.85 -10.24 -2.00
C PRO A 59 -9.68 -9.67 -0.84
N ILE A 60 -9.72 -10.34 0.31
CA ILE A 60 -10.37 -9.83 1.53
C ILE A 60 -9.65 -8.58 2.05
N VAL A 61 -8.31 -8.63 2.08
CA VAL A 61 -7.47 -7.49 2.46
C VAL A 61 -7.66 -6.37 1.44
N ALA A 62 -7.62 -6.69 0.14
CA ALA A 62 -7.89 -5.71 -0.90
C ALA A 62 -9.23 -5.01 -0.72
N LYS A 63 -10.31 -5.75 -0.45
CA LYS A 63 -11.64 -5.14 -0.30
C LYS A 63 -11.71 -4.19 0.90
N VAL A 64 -11.20 -4.61 2.06
CA VAL A 64 -11.31 -3.83 3.29
C VAL A 64 -10.30 -2.68 3.30
N ASP A 65 -9.02 -2.98 3.07
CA ASP A 65 -7.96 -2.01 3.20
C ASP A 65 -7.98 -0.97 2.08
N LEU A 66 -8.26 -1.35 0.84
CA LEU A 66 -8.35 -0.35 -0.24
C LEU A 66 -9.55 0.56 -0.06
N ALA A 67 -10.67 0.06 0.46
CA ALA A 67 -11.83 0.91 0.77
C ALA A 67 -11.48 1.91 1.88
N ASN A 68 -10.80 1.47 2.94
CA ASN A 68 -10.34 2.35 4.02
C ASN A 68 -9.32 3.37 3.52
N ILE A 69 -8.33 2.95 2.72
CA ILE A 69 -7.33 3.84 2.13
C ILE A 69 -7.98 4.84 1.18
N ALA A 70 -8.96 4.43 0.36
CA ALA A 70 -9.71 5.31 -0.51
C ALA A 70 -10.51 6.38 0.26
N ALA A 71 -10.83 6.14 1.53
CA ALA A 71 -11.58 7.06 2.39
C ALA A 71 -10.70 8.03 3.21
N LEU A 72 -9.37 7.86 3.23
CA LEU A 72 -8.42 8.75 3.95
C LEU A 72 -8.31 10.15 3.34
#